data_AF-X1CHU8-F1
#
_entry.id   AF-X1CHU8-F1
#
_cell.length_a   1.000
_cell.length_b   1.000
_cell.length_c   1.000
_cell.angle_alpha   90.00
_cell.angle_beta   90.00
_cell.angle_gamma   90.00
#
_symmetry.space_group_name_H-M   'P 1'
#
loop_
_entity.id
_entity.type
_entity.pdbx_description
1 polymer ?
#
loop_
_entity_poly.entity_id
_entity_poly.type
_entity_poly.pdbx_seq_one_letter_code
_entity_poly.pdbx_strand_id
1 'polypeptide(L)' 'TFGEFTQLFIQGIDGYLLVFEADPAVLAVSTTADAKLGLIFLECVLIISS' A
#
# COMPACT_ATOMS: atom_id res chain seq x y z
N THR A 1 8.01 7.10 -22.15
CA THR A 1 8.41 6.37 -20.93
C THR A 1 7.14 5.99 -20.22
N PHE A 2 6.92 4.71 -19.90
CA PHE A 2 5.82 4.32 -19.01
C PHE A 2 6.13 4.92 -17.62
N GLY A 3 5.11 5.44 -16.92
CA GLY A 3 5.30 6.07 -15.60
C GLY A 3 5.87 5.08 -14.58
N GLU A 4 6.63 5.59 -13.61
CA GLU A 4 7.13 4.80 -12.49
C GLU A 4 5.96 4.38 -11.59
N PHE A 5 6.00 3.13 -11.12
CA PHE A 5 4.98 2.60 -10.21
C PHE A 5 5.29 3.09 -8.80
N THR A 6 4.45 3.94 -8.22
CA THR A 6 4.60 4.37 -6.82
C THR A 6 3.70 3.57 -5.88
N GLN A 7 2.43 3.40 -6.26
CA GLN A 7 1.42 2.71 -5.45
C GLN A 7 0.22 2.23 -6.26
N LEU A 8 -0.43 1.17 -5.78
CA LEU A 8 -1.71 0.66 -6.25
C LEU A 8 -2.66 0.43 -5.08
N PHE A 9 -3.88 0.91 -5.25
CA PHE A 9 -4.97 0.74 -4.29
C PHE A 9 -6.08 -0.10 -4.93
N ILE A 10 -6.43 -1.22 -4.29
CA ILE A 10 -7.49 -2.10 -4.74
C ILE A 10 -8.52 -2.24 -3.63
N GLN A 11 -9.77 -1.89 -3.93
CA GLN A 11 -10.91 -2.16 -3.06
C GLN A 11 -11.54 -3.50 -3.45
N GLY A 12 -11.61 -4.42 -2.48
CA GLY A 12 -12.39 -5.65 -2.56
C GLY A 12 -13.74 -5.51 -1.87
N ILE A 13 -14.48 -6.62 -1.78
CA ILE A 13 -15.80 -6.66 -1.11
C ILE A 13 -15.65 -6.47 0.40
N ASP A 14 -14.64 -7.10 1.00
CA ASP A 14 -14.45 -7.13 2.46
C ASP A 14 -13.28 -6.27 2.96
N GLY A 15 -12.67 -5.48 2.09
CA GLY A 15 -11.52 -4.66 2.47
C GLY A 15 -10.67 -4.16 1.32
N TYR A 16 -9.38 -4.05 1.57
CA TYR A 16 -8.44 -3.36 0.70
C TYR A 16 -7.13 -4.12 0.56
N LEU A 17 -6.54 -4.07 -0.63
CA LEU A 17 -5.15 -4.43 -0.89
C LEU A 17 -4.40 -3.17 -1.32
N LEU A 18 -3.37 -2.82 -0.55
CA LEU A 18 -2.46 -1.71 -0.79
C LEU A 18 -1.13 -2.29 -1.27
N VAL A 19 -0.61 -1.80 -2.39
CA VAL A 19 0.70 -2.20 -2.90
C VAL A 19 1.54 -0.94 -3.08
N PHE A 20 2.73 -0.93 -2.51
CA PHE A 20 3.67 0.18 -2.57
C PHE A 20 4.98 -0.28 -3.19
N GLU A 21 5.61 0.62 -3.94
CA GLU A 21 6.98 0.46 -4.39
C GLU A 21 7.93 0.40 -3.18
N ALA A 22 8.87 -0.56 -3.17
CA ALA A 22 9.85 -0.73 -2.10
C ALA A 22 11.12 -1.46 -2.62
N ASP A 23 12.00 -0.79 -3.36
CA ASP A 23 13.19 -1.38 -4.01
C ASP A 23 14.06 -2.23 -3.05
N PRO A 24 14.38 -3.50 -3.35
CA PRO A 24 14.18 -4.26 -4.61
C PRO A 24 12.91 -5.11 -4.69
N ALA A 25 11.91 -4.82 -3.87
CA ALA A 25 10.65 -5.56 -3.77
C ALA A 25 9.42 -4.63 -3.82
N VAL A 26 8.28 -5.15 -3.39
CA VAL A 26 7.04 -4.40 -3.18
C VAL A 26 6.49 -4.70 -1.79
N LEU A 27 5.97 -3.67 -1.13
CA LEU A 27 5.25 -3.83 0.13
C LEU A 27 3.75 -3.99 -0.18
N ALA A 28 3.19 -5.15 0.13
CA ALA A 28 1.77 -5.41 -0.02
C ALA A 28 1.11 -5.59 1.35
N VAL A 29 0.01 -4.85 1.59
CA VAL A 29 -0.77 -4.90 2.82
C VAL A 29 -2.23 -5.16 2.48
N SER A 30 -2.80 -6.23 3.05
CA SER A 30 -4.24 -6.49 3.01
C SER A 30 -4.89 -6.10 4.32
N THR A 31 -6.06 -5.49 4.26
CA THR A 31 -6.82 -5.10 5.44
C THR A 31 -8.31 -5.19 5.21
N THR A 32 -9.10 -5.21 6.29
CA THR A 32 -10.56 -5.18 6.27
C THR A 32 -11.11 -3.78 5.99
N ALA A 33 -12.40 -3.70 5.65
CA ALA A 33 -13.06 -2.44 5.25
C ALA A 33 -13.17 -1.39 6.37
N ASP A 34 -13.13 -1.81 7.64
CA ASP A 34 -13.21 -0.95 8.83
C ASP A 34 -11.86 -0.34 9.24
N ALA A 35 -10.78 -0.74 8.58
CA ALA A 35 -9.44 -0.29 8.90
C ALA A 35 -9.21 1.20 8.61
N LYS A 36 -8.37 1.82 9.44
CA LYS A 36 -7.95 3.22 9.27
C LYS A 36 -6.85 3.31 8.22
N LEU A 37 -7.23 3.29 6.94
CA LEU A 37 -6.31 3.29 5.80
C LEU A 37 -5.23 4.38 5.86
N GLY A 38 -5.57 5.58 6.35
CA GLY A 38 -4.59 6.66 6.50
C GLY A 38 -3.45 6.35 7.48
N LEU A 39 -3.74 5.59 8.55
CA LEU A 39 -2.71 5.16 9.51
C LEU A 39 -1.85 4.04 8.91
N ILE A 40 -2.47 3.10 8.21
CA ILE A 40 -1.74 2.03 7.51
C ILE A 40 -0.81 2.61 6.45
N PHE A 41 -1.30 3.60 5.69
CA PHE A 41 -0.49 4.32 4.70
C PHE A 41 0.72 5.00 5.34
N LEU A 42 0.50 5.74 6.43
CA LEU A 42 1.58 6.42 7.15
C LEU A 42 2.66 5.43 7.59
N GLU A 43 2.26 4.28 8.14
CA GLU A 43 3.19 3.23 8.58
C GLU A 43 3.96 2.63 7.40
N CYS A 44 3.28 2.34 6.29
CA CYS A 44 3.93 1.80 5.09
C CYS A 44 4.99 2.75 4.54
N VAL A 45 4.70 4.05 4.50
CA VAL A 45 5.67 5.07 4.07
C VAL A 45 6.89 5.11 5.00
N LEU A 46 6.69 5.01 6.31
CA LEU A 46 7.79 4.94 7.29
C LEU A 46 8.65 3.70 7.06
N ILE A 47 8.05 2.53 6.87
CA ILE A 47 8.77 1.26 6.60
C ILE A 47 9.61 1.35 5.33
N ILE A 48 9.05 1.90 4.25
CA ILE A 48 9.74 2.00 2.94
C ILE A 48 10.89 3.00 2.99
N SER A 49 10.75 4.06 3.79
CA SER A 49 11.76 5.12 3.90
C SER A 49 12.88 4.82 4.90
N SER A 50 12.84 3.66 5.56
CA SER A 50 13.80 3.20 6.57
C SER A 50 15.00 2.49 5.95
#